data_AF-A0A6A6ND15-F1
#
_entry.id   AF-A0A6A6ND15-F1
#
_cell.length_a   1.000
_cell.length_b   1.000
_cell.length_c   1.000
_cell.angle_alpha   90.00
_cell.angle_beta   90.00
_cell.angle_gamma   90.00
#
_symmetry.space_group_name_H-M   'P 1'
#
loop_
_entity.id
_entity.type
_entity.pdbx_description
1 polymer ?
#
loop_
_entity_poly.entity_id
_entity_poly.type
_entity_poly.pdbx_seq_one_letter_code
_entity_poly.pdbx_strand_id
1 'polypeptide(L)'
;MALTGTHIRDALDDSNTTEITPLVRSLGLLHHLTNGERPAEEGESVTDQEKCLNPNYQRWIGNDGLLTLWLLGTMKKDVLRIINGETTYEIWTSIEEQLLPATIEKERNLKNMLMTIKKGSRSLEEYLRDFKSISDNLAAIKSPVSDQDKVFQFALGLGPRYENFRIAMLTKPPYPSFSQFLLALQGHEQSLNARKEEEKFFVEHAQAYFGQHGRGRNGRNGKAHFNSRGKGFTPASRYNSQNGQQSTQNIGNYSK
;
A
#
# COMPACT_ATOMS: atom_id res chain seq x y z
N MET A 1 -28.19 3.27 2.70
CA MET A 1 -27.60 4.62 2.56
C MET A 1 -26.65 4.89 3.73
N ALA A 2 -25.49 4.23 3.77
CA ALA A 2 -24.55 4.31 4.90
C ALA A 2 -23.21 5.00 4.53
N LEU A 3 -23.18 5.71 3.39
CA LEU A 3 -21.95 6.23 2.77
C LEU A 3 -21.77 7.75 2.92
N THR A 4 -22.73 8.49 3.47
CA THR A 4 -22.64 9.96 3.54
C THR A 4 -21.86 10.45 4.77
N GLY A 5 -21.88 9.70 5.88
CA GLY A 5 -21.26 10.12 7.14
C GLY A 5 -19.75 9.83 7.30
N THR A 6 -19.14 8.99 6.46
CA THR A 6 -17.76 8.50 6.69
C THR A 6 -16.68 9.35 6.03
N HIS A 7 -17.03 10.18 5.04
CA HIS A 7 -16.05 10.87 4.20
C HIS A 7 -15.80 12.34 4.58
N ILE A 8 -16.63 12.97 5.42
CA ILE A 8 -16.49 14.41 5.76
C ILE A 8 -15.45 14.67 6.89
N ARG A 9 -14.73 13.63 7.34
CA ARG A 9 -13.80 13.75 8.49
C ARG A 9 -12.53 14.55 8.22
N ASP A 10 -12.05 14.61 6.97
CA ASP A 10 -10.82 15.36 6.67
C ASP A 10 -10.96 16.88 6.83
N ALA A 11 -12.21 17.38 6.79
CA ALA A 11 -12.54 18.80 6.89
C ALA A 11 -12.89 19.27 8.32
N LEU A 12 -13.28 18.34 9.19
CA LEU A 12 -13.74 18.62 10.55
C LEU A 12 -12.67 18.21 11.57
N ASP A 13 -12.48 18.99 12.62
CA ASP A 13 -11.50 18.66 13.67
C ASP A 13 -11.85 17.32 14.35
N ASP A 14 -10.89 16.39 14.40
CA ASP A 14 -11.10 14.98 14.78
C ASP A 14 -11.71 14.81 16.18
N SER A 15 -11.50 15.80 17.06
CA SER A 15 -12.03 15.81 18.44
C SER A 15 -13.54 16.05 18.53
N ASN A 16 -14.17 16.70 17.54
CA ASN A 16 -15.55 17.17 17.69
C ASN A 16 -16.57 16.31 16.91
N THR A 17 -16.12 15.59 15.87
CA THR A 17 -17.00 14.78 15.00
C THR A 17 -17.75 13.65 15.71
N THR A 18 -17.14 13.08 16.76
CA THR A 18 -17.72 11.96 17.52
C THR A 18 -18.80 12.38 18.52
N GLU A 19 -18.87 13.67 18.87
CA GLU A 19 -19.80 14.20 19.87
C GLU A 19 -21.02 14.88 19.23
N ILE A 20 -20.84 15.48 18.04
CA ILE A 20 -21.88 16.27 17.37
C ILE A 20 -23.06 15.41 16.94
N THR A 21 -22.83 14.25 16.32
CA THR A 21 -23.91 13.39 15.81
C THR A 21 -24.87 12.87 16.90
N PRO A 22 -24.39 12.35 18.06
CA PRO A 22 -25.27 11.94 19.14
C PRO A 22 -25.98 13.12 19.82
N LEU A 23 -25.34 14.30 19.93
CA LEU A 23 -25.95 15.50 20.49
C LEU A 23 -27.08 16.04 19.61
N VAL A 24 -26.84 16.21 18.31
CA VAL A 24 -27.86 16.65 17.33
C VAL A 24 -29.05 15.69 17.30
N ARG A 25 -28.77 14.38 17.41
CA ARG A 25 -29.81 13.35 17.52
C ARG A 25 -30.60 13.46 18.83
N SER A 26 -29.93 13.71 19.95
CA SER A 26 -30.57 13.87 21.26
C SER A 26 -31.46 15.12 21.36
N LEU A 27 -31.12 16.17 20.61
CA LEU A 27 -31.88 17.42 20.54
C LEU A 27 -33.03 17.35 19.51
N GLY A 28 -33.16 16.24 18.77
CA GLY A 28 -34.19 16.08 17.75
C GLY A 28 -33.98 16.95 16.51
N LEU A 29 -32.80 17.53 16.32
CA LEU A 29 -32.53 18.51 15.27
C LEU A 29 -32.04 17.90 13.94
N LEU A 30 -32.04 16.56 13.84
CA LEU A 30 -31.65 15.86 12.61
C LEU A 30 -32.43 16.32 11.38
N HIS A 31 -33.69 16.75 11.57
CA HIS A 31 -34.53 17.26 10.49
C HIS A 31 -33.92 18.51 9.80
N HIS A 32 -33.16 19.35 10.51
CA HIS A 32 -32.45 20.49 9.90
C HIS A 32 -31.30 20.07 8.98
N LEU A 33 -30.78 18.85 9.14
CA LEU A 33 -29.70 18.32 8.30
C LEU A 33 -30.23 17.47 7.13
N THR A 34 -31.40 16.85 7.29
CA THR A 34 -31.95 15.92 6.28
C THR A 34 -33.05 16.52 5.43
N ASN A 35 -33.86 17.43 5.99
CA ASN A 35 -35.01 18.02 5.33
C ASN A 35 -34.87 19.55 5.36
N GLY A 36 -34.60 20.17 4.21
CA GLY A 36 -34.65 21.63 4.06
C GLY A 36 -36.07 22.22 4.15
N GLU A 37 -37.02 21.52 4.78
CA GLU A 37 -38.39 21.98 4.93
C GLU A 37 -38.46 23.11 5.96
N ARG A 38 -38.62 24.33 5.44
CA ARG A 38 -38.83 25.54 6.22
C ARG A 38 -40.31 25.67 6.60
N PRO A 39 -40.66 25.80 7.89
CA PRO A 39 -42.01 26.15 8.29
C PRO A 39 -42.44 27.51 7.70
N ALA A 40 -43.71 27.67 7.34
CA ALA A 40 -44.22 28.95 6.85
C ALA A 40 -43.97 30.08 7.86
N GLU A 41 -43.48 31.22 7.38
CA GLU A 41 -43.13 32.40 8.21
C GLU A 41 -44.37 33.05 8.83
N GLU A 42 -45.49 32.98 8.13
CA GLU A 42 -46.79 33.49 8.54
C GLU A 42 -47.71 32.29 8.88
N GLY A 43 -48.42 32.38 10.00
CA GLY A 43 -49.49 31.42 10.31
C GLY A 43 -50.75 31.72 9.49
N GLU A 44 -51.54 30.69 9.15
CA GLU A 44 -52.89 30.90 8.58
C GLU A 44 -53.73 31.71 9.58
N SER A 45 -54.03 32.97 9.24
CA SER A 45 -55.01 33.77 9.97
C SER A 45 -56.39 33.58 9.35
N VAL A 46 -57.38 33.22 10.18
CA VAL A 46 -58.80 33.18 9.81
C VAL A 46 -59.48 34.55 9.98
N THR A 47 -58.81 35.58 10.49
CA THR A 47 -59.38 36.93 10.63
C THR A 47 -58.33 38.03 10.53
N ASP A 48 -58.54 38.97 9.63
CA ASP A 48 -57.73 40.18 9.42
C ASP A 48 -57.41 40.90 10.74
N GLN A 49 -56.10 41.06 11.06
CA GLN A 49 -55.44 42.29 11.54
C GLN A 49 -54.19 42.15 12.44
N GLU A 50 -53.68 40.96 12.74
CA GLU A 50 -52.30 40.84 13.25
C GLU A 50 -51.56 39.72 12.52
N LYS A 51 -50.49 40.07 11.79
CA LYS A 51 -49.52 39.10 11.27
C LYS A 51 -48.83 38.44 12.46
N CYS A 52 -49.42 37.38 13.00
CA CYS A 52 -48.80 36.58 14.03
C CYS A 52 -47.69 35.73 13.38
N LEU A 53 -46.43 36.03 13.72
CA LEU A 53 -45.29 35.21 13.35
C LEU A 53 -45.50 33.78 13.88
N ASN A 54 -45.31 32.79 13.02
CA ASN A 54 -45.50 31.39 13.39
C ASN A 54 -44.49 31.01 14.51
N PRO A 55 -44.95 30.62 15.71
CA PRO A 55 -44.05 30.22 16.80
C PRO A 55 -43.14 29.04 16.43
N ASN A 56 -43.60 28.16 15.54
CA ASN A 56 -42.80 27.04 15.04
C ASN A 56 -41.67 27.52 14.13
N TYR A 57 -41.92 28.56 13.32
CA TYR A 57 -40.88 29.19 12.49
C TYR A 57 -39.81 29.89 13.35
N GLN A 58 -40.22 30.58 14.43
CA GLN A 58 -39.27 31.20 15.37
C GLN A 58 -38.40 30.17 16.10
N ARG A 59 -38.97 29.03 16.49
CA ARG A 59 -38.20 27.94 17.09
C ARG A 59 -37.25 27.28 16.08
N TRP A 60 -37.71 27.11 14.84
CA TRP A 60 -36.92 26.55 13.75
C TRP A 60 -35.71 27.44 13.44
N ILE A 61 -35.88 28.76 13.26
CA ILE A 61 -34.76 29.65 12.91
C ILE A 61 -33.73 29.76 14.05
N GLY A 62 -34.16 29.68 15.31
CA GLY A 62 -33.25 29.64 16.45
C GLY A 62 -32.39 28.36 16.48
N ASN A 63 -33.00 27.21 16.22
CA ASN A 63 -32.29 25.94 16.14
C ASN A 63 -31.35 25.87 14.92
N ASP A 64 -31.81 26.37 13.77
CA ASP A 64 -31.03 26.43 12.54
C ASP A 64 -29.81 27.35 12.70
N GLY A 65 -29.99 28.55 13.27
CA GLY A 65 -28.89 29.46 13.54
C GLY A 65 -27.86 28.89 14.51
N LEU A 66 -28.29 28.17 15.54
CA LEU A 66 -27.38 27.51 16.49
C LEU A 66 -26.56 26.41 15.83
N LEU A 67 -27.20 25.56 15.02
CA LEU A 67 -26.52 24.49 14.29
C LEU A 67 -25.56 25.04 13.24
N THR A 68 -25.96 26.08 12.51
CA THR A 68 -25.10 26.80 11.56
C THR A 68 -23.85 27.34 12.26
N LEU A 69 -24.01 28.02 13.40
CA LEU A 69 -22.87 28.54 14.16
C LEU A 69 -21.95 27.42 14.67
N TRP A 70 -22.52 26.32 15.15
CA TRP A 70 -21.75 25.16 15.60
C TRP A 70 -21.00 24.46 14.46
N LEU A 71 -21.63 24.28 13.30
CA LEU A 71 -21.01 23.73 12.11
C LEU A 71 -19.83 24.61 11.66
N LEU A 72 -20.07 25.90 11.44
CA LEU A 72 -19.03 26.83 11.00
C LEU A 72 -17.90 26.96 12.04
N GLY A 73 -18.22 26.88 13.34
CA GLY A 73 -17.25 26.94 14.43
C GLY A 73 -16.34 25.72 14.55
N THR A 74 -16.73 24.57 13.99
CA THR A 74 -15.93 23.32 14.04
C THR A 74 -15.09 23.09 12.78
N MET A 75 -15.16 23.99 11.81
CA MET A 75 -14.51 23.86 10.52
C MET A 75 -13.20 24.64 10.43
N LYS A 76 -12.25 24.09 9.66
CA LYS A 76 -11.02 24.80 9.32
C LYS A 76 -11.32 25.99 8.39
N LYS A 77 -10.55 27.06 8.54
CA LYS A 77 -10.70 28.30 7.75
C LYS A 77 -10.68 28.08 6.24
N ASP A 78 -9.94 27.09 5.76
CA ASP A 78 -9.84 26.78 4.34
C ASP A 78 -11.13 26.18 3.78
N VAL A 79 -11.85 25.41 4.61
CA VAL A 79 -13.14 24.79 4.24
C VAL A 79 -14.24 25.85 4.23
N LEU A 80 -14.24 26.76 5.21
CA LEU A 80 -15.19 27.88 5.32
C LEU A 80 -15.20 28.82 4.10
N ARG A 81 -14.11 28.87 3.31
CA ARG A 81 -14.03 29.70 2.11
C ARG A 81 -14.80 29.16 0.92
N ILE A 82 -15.11 27.87 0.94
CA ILE A 82 -15.66 27.14 -0.21
C ILE A 82 -17.15 26.89 0.02
N ILE A 83 -17.56 26.68 1.28
CA ILE A 83 -18.96 26.45 1.67
C ILE A 83 -19.82 27.69 1.43
N ASN A 84 -20.99 27.49 0.83
CA ASN A 84 -22.02 28.51 0.66
C ASN A 84 -23.36 28.01 1.21
N GLY A 85 -24.12 28.88 1.88
CA GLY A 85 -25.45 28.55 2.39
C GLY A 85 -25.86 29.47 3.53
N GLU A 86 -27.15 29.74 3.64
CA GLU A 86 -27.74 30.55 4.73
C GLU A 86 -28.35 29.67 5.82
N THR A 87 -28.80 28.47 5.44
CA THR A 87 -29.39 27.50 6.38
C THR A 87 -28.42 26.40 6.75
N THR A 88 -28.65 25.76 7.90
CA THR A 88 -27.88 24.57 8.32
C THR A 88 -27.92 23.49 7.24
N TYR A 89 -29.09 23.28 6.62
CA TYR A 89 -29.26 22.33 5.53
C TYR A 89 -28.34 22.67 4.35
N GLU A 90 -28.43 23.88 3.80
CA GLU A 90 -27.62 24.31 2.65
C GLU A 90 -26.11 24.22 2.93
N ILE A 91 -25.69 24.64 4.12
CA ILE A 91 -24.30 24.52 4.57
C ILE A 91 -23.88 23.05 4.57
N TRP A 92 -24.69 22.16 5.15
CA TRP A 92 -24.43 20.73 5.19
C TRP A 92 -24.36 20.10 3.80
N THR A 93 -25.28 20.44 2.90
CA THR A 93 -25.28 19.93 1.52
C THR A 93 -24.07 20.47 0.75
N SER A 94 -23.72 21.75 0.92
CA SER A 94 -22.55 22.36 0.27
C SER A 94 -21.24 21.70 0.72
N ILE A 95 -21.13 21.36 2.01
CA ILE A 95 -20.02 20.57 2.57
C ILE A 95 -19.95 19.20 1.90
N GLU A 96 -21.06 18.48 1.84
CA GLU A 96 -21.12 17.18 1.19
C GLU A 96 -20.69 17.28 -0.29
N GLU A 97 -21.26 18.20 -1.06
CA GLU A 97 -20.96 18.36 -2.48
C GLU A 97 -19.49 18.71 -2.75
N GLN A 98 -18.87 19.54 -1.90
CA GLN A 98 -17.52 20.03 -2.13
C GLN A 98 -16.44 19.11 -1.57
N LEU A 99 -16.71 18.41 -0.46
CA LEU A 99 -15.71 17.61 0.24
C LEU A 99 -15.81 16.11 -0.04
N LEU A 100 -16.99 15.60 -0.41
CA LEU A 100 -17.11 14.19 -0.80
C LEU A 100 -16.21 13.84 -2.00
N PRO A 101 -16.17 14.62 -3.10
CA PRO A 101 -15.30 14.30 -4.23
C PRO A 101 -13.82 14.29 -3.83
N ALA A 102 -13.38 15.30 -3.07
CA ALA A 102 -12.00 15.40 -2.59
C ALA A 102 -11.59 14.20 -1.71
N THR A 103 -12.49 13.74 -0.85
CA THR A 103 -12.23 12.59 0.02
C THR A 103 -12.19 11.28 -0.77
N ILE A 104 -13.12 11.09 -1.70
CA ILE A 104 -13.13 9.91 -2.58
C ILE A 104 -11.85 9.87 -3.43
N GLU A 105 -11.42 11.02 -3.95
CA GLU A 105 -10.18 11.13 -4.70
C GLU A 105 -8.96 10.83 -3.82
N LYS A 106 -8.91 11.36 -2.60
CA LYS A 106 -7.85 11.06 -1.62
C LYS A 106 -7.79 9.56 -1.30
N GLU A 107 -8.94 8.91 -1.07
CA GLU A 107 -9.01 7.47 -0.85
C GLU A 107 -8.45 6.69 -2.05
N ARG A 108 -8.88 7.04 -3.27
CA ARG A 108 -8.39 6.40 -4.51
C ARG A 108 -6.90 6.62 -4.68
N ASN A 109 -6.40 7.81 -4.41
CA ASN A 109 -4.98 8.14 -4.49
C ASN A 109 -4.17 7.32 -3.46
N LEU A 110 -4.65 7.17 -2.23
CA LEU A 110 -4.02 6.33 -1.22
C LEU A 110 -4.01 4.84 -1.62
N LYS A 111 -5.11 4.32 -2.16
CA LYS A 111 -5.16 2.94 -2.68
C LYS A 111 -4.20 2.74 -3.85
N ASN A 112 -4.13 3.71 -4.77
CA ASN A 112 -3.18 3.68 -5.88
C ASN A 112 -1.72 3.73 -5.39
N MET A 113 -1.40 4.59 -4.42
CA MET A 113 -0.09 4.64 -3.79
C MET A 113 0.26 3.30 -3.13
N LEU A 114 -0.69 2.67 -2.42
CA LEU A 114 -0.50 1.37 -1.79
C LEU A 114 -0.17 0.26 -2.81
N MET A 115 -0.81 0.26 -3.98
CA MET A 115 -0.56 -0.74 -5.03
C MET A 115 0.71 -0.49 -5.83
N THR A 116 1.15 0.77 -5.92
CA THR A 116 2.29 1.18 -6.76
C THR A 116 3.59 1.34 -6.00
N ILE A 117 3.54 1.41 -4.65
CA ILE A 117 4.73 1.57 -3.83
C ILE A 117 5.67 0.37 -3.99
N LYS A 118 6.91 0.66 -4.35
CA LYS A 118 7.98 -0.33 -4.51
C LYS A 118 9.15 0.04 -3.63
N LYS A 119 9.82 -0.96 -3.06
CA LYS A 119 11.05 -0.76 -2.30
C LYS A 119 12.15 -0.11 -3.17
N GLY A 120 12.32 -0.58 -4.40
CA GLY A 120 13.37 -0.08 -5.31
C GLY A 120 14.77 -0.13 -4.67
N SER A 121 15.49 0.99 -4.77
CA SER A 121 16.82 1.19 -4.17
C SER A 121 16.81 1.54 -2.67
N ARG A 122 15.63 1.82 -2.08
CA ARG A 122 15.49 2.24 -0.67
C ARG A 122 15.80 1.09 0.29
N SER A 123 16.06 1.42 1.56
CA SER A 123 16.20 0.39 2.60
C SER A 123 14.86 -0.32 2.85
N LEU A 124 14.90 -1.51 3.47
CA LEU A 124 13.67 -2.21 3.84
C LEU A 124 12.86 -1.43 4.88
N GLU A 125 13.56 -0.78 5.83
CA GLU A 125 12.95 0.03 6.88
C GLU A 125 12.25 1.29 6.34
N GLU A 126 12.86 1.97 5.37
CA GLU A 126 12.25 3.12 4.70
C GLU A 126 10.98 2.70 3.96
N TYR A 127 11.04 1.58 3.24
CA TYR A 127 9.88 1.03 2.54
C TYR A 127 8.75 0.65 3.51
N LEU A 128 9.09 0.02 4.64
CA LEU A 128 8.13 -0.32 5.69
C LEU A 128 7.46 0.91 6.29
N ARG A 129 8.24 1.95 6.59
CA ARG A 129 7.73 3.20 7.14
C ARG A 129 6.75 3.88 6.19
N ASP A 130 7.11 3.99 4.92
CA ASP A 130 6.26 4.60 3.88
C ASP A 130 4.96 3.78 3.70
N PHE A 131 5.06 2.45 3.62
CA PHE A 131 3.89 1.56 3.48
C PHE A 131 2.94 1.66 4.68
N LYS A 132 3.50 1.71 5.90
CA LYS A 132 2.72 1.87 7.12
C LYS A 132 2.02 3.23 7.14
N SER A 133 2.72 4.32 6.77
CA SER A 133 2.11 5.64 6.68
C SER A 133 0.90 5.67 5.74
N ILE A 134 0.99 5.05 4.56
CA ILE A 134 -0.15 4.95 3.63
C ILE A 134 -1.30 4.14 4.26
N SER A 135 -0.98 3.02 4.92
CA SER A 135 -1.98 2.18 5.58
C SER A 135 -2.70 2.90 6.74
N ASP A 136 -1.95 3.68 7.52
CA ASP A 136 -2.47 4.47 8.62
C ASP A 136 -3.35 5.62 8.11
N ASN A 137 -2.95 6.27 7.00
CA ASN A 137 -3.77 7.29 6.32
C ASN A 137 -5.09 6.69 5.77
N LEU A 138 -5.06 5.48 5.23
CA LEU A 138 -6.26 4.75 4.81
C LEU A 138 -7.18 4.39 5.99
N ALA A 139 -6.60 4.01 7.12
CA ALA A 139 -7.35 3.75 8.35
C ALA A 139 -7.99 5.04 8.93
N ALA A 140 -7.30 6.18 8.83
CA ALA A 140 -7.80 7.47 9.27
C ALA A 140 -9.09 7.88 8.54
N ILE A 141 -9.15 7.64 7.22
CA ILE A 141 -10.36 7.87 6.41
C ILE A 141 -11.38 6.72 6.46
N LYS A 142 -11.31 5.84 7.48
CA LYS A 142 -12.22 4.69 7.69
C LYS A 142 -12.23 3.66 6.56
N SER A 143 -11.18 3.60 5.75
CA SER A 143 -10.96 2.54 4.75
C SER A 143 -9.74 1.69 5.13
N PRO A 144 -9.74 0.98 6.28
CA PRO A 144 -8.59 0.18 6.71
C PRO A 144 -8.30 -0.96 5.74
N VAL A 145 -7.00 -1.23 5.52
CA VAL A 145 -6.53 -2.36 4.71
C VAL A 145 -6.53 -3.62 5.56
N SER A 146 -7.03 -4.74 5.01
CA SER A 146 -7.00 -6.03 5.70
C SER A 146 -5.55 -6.50 5.93
N ASP A 147 -5.33 -7.29 6.97
CA ASP A 147 -3.97 -7.74 7.32
C ASP A 147 -3.36 -8.62 6.21
N GLN A 148 -4.18 -9.43 5.56
CA GLN A 148 -3.78 -10.25 4.40
C GLN A 148 -3.44 -9.38 3.20
N ASP A 149 -4.27 -8.38 2.88
CA ASP A 149 -3.98 -7.47 1.76
C ASP A 149 -2.69 -6.68 2.02
N LYS A 150 -2.42 -6.28 3.27
CA LYS A 150 -1.15 -5.65 3.62
C LYS A 150 0.03 -6.55 3.27
N VAL A 151 -0.03 -7.84 3.62
CA VAL A 151 1.02 -8.81 3.30
C VAL A 151 1.21 -8.95 1.79
N PHE A 152 0.12 -9.13 1.03
CA PHE A 152 0.21 -9.29 -0.42
C PHE A 152 0.75 -8.03 -1.11
N GLN A 153 0.21 -6.85 -0.80
CA GLN A 153 0.65 -5.59 -1.41
C GLN A 153 2.10 -5.26 -1.04
N PHE A 154 2.46 -5.43 0.23
CA PHE A 154 3.82 -5.22 0.69
C PHE A 154 4.80 -6.19 0.01
N ALA A 155 4.43 -7.47 -0.10
CA ALA A 155 5.23 -8.45 -0.80
C ALA A 155 5.41 -8.08 -2.28
N LEU A 156 4.36 -7.70 -3.01
CA LEU A 156 4.46 -7.32 -4.44
C LEU A 156 5.44 -6.16 -4.68
N GLY A 157 5.51 -5.20 -3.76
CA GLY A 157 6.45 -4.09 -3.83
C GLY A 157 7.91 -4.44 -3.48
N LEU A 158 8.18 -5.65 -2.96
CA LEU A 158 9.55 -6.14 -2.79
C LEU A 158 10.20 -6.35 -4.17
N GLY A 159 11.50 -6.08 -4.28
CA GLY A 159 12.22 -6.29 -5.54
C GLY A 159 12.49 -7.77 -5.83
N PRO A 160 13.02 -8.09 -7.03
CA PRO A 160 13.39 -9.46 -7.42
C PRO A 160 14.35 -10.17 -6.44
N ARG A 161 15.13 -9.40 -5.66
CA ARG A 161 16.00 -9.93 -4.60
C ARG A 161 15.25 -10.80 -3.58
N TYR A 162 13.95 -10.53 -3.36
CA TYR A 162 13.13 -11.23 -2.38
C TYR A 162 12.14 -12.21 -3.04
N GLU A 163 12.25 -12.48 -4.35
CA GLU A 163 11.32 -13.33 -5.09
C GLU A 163 11.09 -14.69 -4.42
N ASN A 164 12.18 -15.38 -4.08
CA ASN A 164 12.12 -16.71 -3.46
C ASN A 164 11.41 -16.66 -2.09
N PHE A 165 11.64 -15.60 -1.32
CA PHE A 165 10.97 -15.39 -0.03
C PHE A 165 9.47 -15.17 -0.21
N ARG A 166 9.08 -14.35 -1.20
CA ARG A 166 7.67 -14.11 -1.53
C ARG A 166 6.95 -15.38 -1.93
N ILE A 167 7.55 -16.15 -2.84
CA ILE A 167 7.01 -17.42 -3.31
C ILE A 167 6.86 -18.35 -2.10
N ALA A 168 7.89 -18.52 -1.28
CA ALA A 168 7.84 -19.40 -0.11
C ALA A 168 6.70 -19.03 0.88
N MET A 169 6.48 -17.74 1.11
CA MET A 169 5.48 -17.25 2.08
C MET A 169 4.05 -17.17 1.54
N LEU A 170 3.86 -17.02 0.22
CA LEU A 170 2.55 -16.73 -0.38
C LEU A 170 1.98 -17.86 -1.24
N THR A 171 2.73 -18.95 -1.47
CA THR A 171 2.28 -20.04 -2.36
C THR A 171 1.25 -20.96 -1.70
N LYS A 172 1.33 -21.18 -0.38
CA LYS A 172 0.42 -22.10 0.32
C LYS A 172 -0.12 -21.49 1.61
N PRO A 173 -1.43 -21.63 1.90
CA PRO A 173 -1.98 -21.27 3.20
C PRO A 173 -1.41 -22.20 4.30
N PRO A 174 -1.37 -21.74 5.57
CA PRO A 174 -1.93 -20.48 6.07
C PRO A 174 -1.05 -19.27 5.75
N TYR A 175 -1.70 -18.17 5.31
CA TYR A 175 -1.00 -16.91 5.08
C TYR A 175 -0.59 -16.27 6.41
N PRO A 176 0.64 -15.77 6.53
CA PRO A 176 1.09 -15.12 7.76
C PRO A 176 0.31 -13.81 7.98
N SER A 177 0.16 -13.41 9.24
CA SER A 177 -0.21 -12.03 9.57
C SER A 177 0.88 -11.06 9.13
N PHE A 178 0.57 -9.77 9.00
CA PHE A 178 1.53 -8.75 8.62
C PHE A 178 2.73 -8.72 9.57
N SER A 179 2.50 -8.87 10.88
CA SER A 179 3.57 -8.94 11.87
C SER A 179 4.47 -10.17 11.67
N GLN A 180 3.88 -11.35 11.42
CA GLN A 180 4.66 -12.58 11.20
C GLN A 180 5.47 -12.49 9.91
N PHE A 181 4.89 -11.90 8.86
CA PHE A 181 5.57 -11.68 7.58
C PHE A 181 6.80 -10.78 7.76
N LEU A 182 6.67 -9.68 8.51
CA LEU A 182 7.80 -8.77 8.76
C LEU A 182 8.92 -9.43 9.57
N LEU A 183 8.57 -10.20 10.61
CA LEU A 183 9.56 -10.96 11.39
C LEU A 183 10.34 -11.94 10.51
N ALA A 184 9.63 -12.71 9.67
CA ALA A 184 10.27 -13.64 8.75
C ALA A 184 11.13 -12.93 7.70
N LEU A 185 10.69 -11.76 7.23
CA LEU A 185 11.43 -10.96 6.25
C LEU A 185 12.73 -10.40 6.84
N GLN A 186 12.70 -9.94 8.10
CA GLN A 186 13.89 -9.47 8.79
C GLN A 186 14.91 -10.60 8.99
N GLY A 187 14.45 -11.80 9.37
CA GLY A 187 15.31 -12.99 9.43
C GLY A 187 15.92 -13.34 8.07
N HIS A 188 15.13 -13.26 7.01
CA HIS A 188 15.63 -13.48 5.64
C HIS A 188 16.66 -12.43 5.21
N GLU A 189 16.48 -11.16 5.58
CA GLU A 189 17.44 -10.10 5.28
C GLU A 189 18.80 -10.35 5.96
N GLN A 190 18.81 -10.82 7.21
CA GLN A 190 20.04 -11.22 7.90
C GLN A 190 20.75 -12.36 7.18
N SER A 191 20.02 -13.41 6.78
CA SER A 191 20.60 -14.53 6.02
C SER A 191 21.17 -14.10 4.66
N LEU A 192 20.49 -13.19 3.95
CA LEU A 192 20.99 -12.64 2.69
C LEU A 192 22.27 -11.81 2.87
N ASN A 193 22.42 -11.13 4.00
CA ASN A 193 23.61 -10.35 4.28
C ASN A 193 24.79 -11.25 4.65
N ALA A 194 24.59 -12.28 5.47
CA ALA A 194 25.61 -13.28 5.79
C ALA A 194 26.15 -13.97 4.52
N ARG A 195 25.26 -14.39 3.62
CA ARG A 195 25.66 -15.02 2.35
C ARG A 195 26.48 -14.10 1.44
N LYS A 196 26.18 -12.79 1.44
CA LYS A 196 26.98 -11.80 0.68
C LYS A 196 28.39 -11.65 1.25
N GLU A 197 28.56 -11.77 2.56
CA GLU A 197 29.87 -11.71 3.21
C GLU A 197 30.70 -12.96 2.87
N GLU A 198 30.07 -14.15 2.87
CA GLU A 198 30.71 -15.39 2.42
C GLU A 198 31.12 -15.34 0.94
N GLU A 199 30.27 -14.82 0.05
CA GLU A 199 30.58 -14.69 -1.37
C GLU A 199 31.73 -13.70 -1.62
N LYS A 200 31.80 -12.58 -0.86
CA LYS A 200 32.94 -11.66 -0.92
C LYS A 200 34.24 -12.34 -0.51
N PHE A 201 34.21 -13.10 0.58
CA PHE A 201 35.37 -13.85 1.07
C PHE A 201 35.86 -14.85 0.02
N PHE A 202 34.94 -15.56 -0.64
CA PHE A 202 35.29 -16.50 -1.72
C PHE A 202 35.91 -15.81 -2.94
N VAL A 203 35.37 -14.67 -3.37
CA VAL A 203 35.89 -13.90 -4.52
C VAL A 203 37.27 -13.30 -4.22
N GLU A 204 37.47 -12.76 -3.02
CA GLU A 204 38.78 -12.24 -2.58
C GLU A 204 39.83 -13.36 -2.52
N HIS A 205 39.47 -14.52 -1.96
CA HIS A 205 40.36 -15.68 -1.90
C HIS A 205 40.69 -16.21 -3.31
N ALA A 206 39.72 -16.26 -4.22
CA ALA A 206 39.95 -16.64 -5.61
C ALA A 206 40.89 -15.66 -6.34
N GLN A 207 40.73 -14.35 -6.16
CA GLN A 207 41.62 -13.34 -6.75
C GLN A 207 43.06 -13.44 -6.22
N ALA A 208 43.24 -13.81 -4.94
CA ALA A 208 44.57 -14.06 -4.37
C ALA A 208 45.30 -15.25 -5.04
N TYR A 209 44.58 -16.32 -5.42
CA TYR A 209 45.17 -17.45 -6.16
C TYR A 209 45.57 -17.11 -7.60
N PHE A 210 44.81 -16.25 -8.29
CA PHE A 210 45.15 -15.81 -9.65
C PHE A 210 46.30 -14.80 -9.68
N GLY A 211 46.49 -13.99 -8.63
CA GLY A 211 47.59 -13.02 -8.53
C GLY A 211 48.98 -13.66 -8.34
N GLN A 212 49.06 -14.93 -7.93
CA GLN A 212 50.34 -15.63 -7.70
C GLN A 212 50.97 -16.27 -8.94
N HIS A 213 50.25 -16.39 -10.07
CA HIS A 213 50.76 -17.07 -11.27
C HIS A 213 51.42 -16.15 -12.32
N GLY A 214 51.68 -14.88 -11.99
CA GLY A 214 52.03 -13.84 -12.97
C GLY A 214 53.34 -13.08 -12.75
N ARG A 215 54.37 -13.66 -12.10
CA ARG A 215 55.70 -13.02 -11.99
C ARG A 215 56.86 -13.93 -12.39
N GLY A 216 56.79 -14.49 -13.60
CA GLY A 216 57.92 -15.06 -14.33
C GLY A 216 58.63 -13.97 -15.13
N ARG A 217 59.69 -13.42 -14.54
CA ARG A 217 60.49 -12.27 -14.99
C ARG A 217 61.24 -12.57 -16.30
N ASN A 218 61.15 -11.66 -17.26
CA ASN A 218 62.06 -11.56 -18.41
C ASN A 218 63.53 -11.65 -17.94
N GLY A 219 64.23 -12.70 -18.38
CA GLY A 219 65.65 -12.94 -18.10
C GLY A 219 66.32 -13.61 -19.29
N ARG A 220 67.05 -12.82 -20.07
CA ARG A 220 67.93 -13.26 -21.16
C ARG A 220 68.98 -14.24 -20.61
N ASN A 221 69.32 -15.23 -21.45
CA ASN A 221 70.49 -16.11 -21.36
C ASN A 221 70.60 -17.04 -20.13
N GLY A 222 70.29 -18.32 -20.34
CA GLY A 222 70.62 -19.38 -19.40
C GLY A 222 70.26 -20.76 -19.96
N LYS A 223 71.26 -21.46 -20.49
CA LYS A 223 71.16 -22.82 -21.03
C LYS A 223 70.89 -23.81 -19.88
N ALA A 224 69.63 -24.09 -19.58
CA ALA A 224 69.26 -25.06 -18.56
C ALA A 224 69.06 -26.46 -19.18
N HIS A 225 69.99 -27.37 -18.90
CA HIS A 225 69.83 -28.81 -19.14
C HIS A 225 68.75 -29.37 -18.18
N PHE A 226 67.64 -29.84 -18.73
CA PHE A 226 66.69 -30.67 -18.00
C PHE A 226 66.98 -32.15 -18.25
N ASN A 227 67.58 -32.80 -17.26
CA ASN A 227 67.52 -34.25 -17.10
C ASN A 227 66.53 -34.55 -15.96
N SER A 228 65.30 -34.93 -16.30
CA SER A 228 64.44 -35.65 -15.35
C SER A 228 63.52 -36.61 -16.10
N ARG A 229 63.91 -37.88 -16.05
CA ARG A 229 63.02 -39.04 -16.20
C ARG A 229 61.90 -38.91 -15.17
N GLY A 230 60.63 -38.96 -15.60
CA GLY A 230 59.53 -39.13 -14.65
C GLY A 230 58.14 -38.83 -15.18
N LYS A 231 57.44 -39.88 -15.62
CA LYS A 231 55.97 -40.00 -15.68
C LYS A 231 55.23 -39.05 -16.63
N GLY A 232 55.21 -39.45 -17.91
CA GLY A 232 54.20 -38.99 -18.87
C GLY A 232 52.80 -39.45 -18.48
N PHE A 233 51.89 -38.49 -18.40
CA PHE A 233 50.45 -38.70 -18.34
C PHE A 233 49.96 -38.98 -19.78
N THR A 234 49.41 -40.16 -20.04
CA THR A 234 48.77 -40.47 -21.32
C THR A 234 47.31 -39.98 -21.27
N PRO A 235 46.88 -39.01 -22.10
CA PRO A 235 45.46 -38.73 -22.25
C PRO A 235 44.80 -39.92 -22.98
N ALA A 236 43.69 -40.41 -22.43
CA ALA A 236 42.90 -41.47 -23.05
C ALA A 236 42.40 -41.03 -24.43
N SER A 237 42.87 -41.71 -25.47
CA SER A 237 42.43 -41.52 -26.84
C SER A 237 41.01 -42.05 -27.03
N ARG A 238 40.22 -41.24 -27.74
CA ARG A 238 38.88 -41.52 -28.24
C ARG A 238 38.84 -42.84 -29.01
N TYR A 239 37.92 -43.73 -28.66
CA TYR A 239 37.49 -44.80 -29.56
C TYR A 239 36.40 -44.26 -30.48
N ASN A 240 36.77 -44.12 -31.75
CA ASN A 240 35.86 -44.04 -32.88
C ASN A 240 35.95 -45.38 -33.60
N SER A 241 34.86 -46.13 -33.68
CA SER A 241 34.74 -47.29 -34.56
C SER A 241 33.46 -47.13 -35.37
N GLN A 242 33.66 -46.97 -36.67
CA GLN A 242 32.64 -46.92 -37.70
C GLN A 242 32.19 -48.33 -38.10
N ASN A 243 30.92 -48.37 -38.52
CA ASN A 243 30.32 -49.20 -39.58
C ASN A 243 29.68 -50.55 -39.22
N GLY A 244 28.37 -50.58 -39.49
CA GLY A 244 27.53 -51.74 -39.77
C GLY A 244 26.13 -51.29 -40.18
N GLN A 245 25.91 -51.10 -41.50
CA GLN A 245 24.62 -50.74 -42.11
C GLN A 245 23.66 -51.94 -42.21
N GLN A 246 22.35 -51.65 -42.09
CA GLN A 246 21.16 -52.29 -42.71
C GLN A 246 20.90 -53.79 -42.38
N SER A 247 19.69 -54.35 -42.29
CA SER A 247 18.26 -53.96 -42.45
C SER A 247 17.46 -55.19 -41.92
N THR A 248 16.30 -55.11 -41.24
CA THR A 248 14.95 -55.26 -41.80
C THR A 248 13.93 -55.63 -40.69
N GLN A 249 12.65 -55.28 -40.95
CA GLN A 249 11.38 -55.89 -40.48
C GLN A 249 10.83 -55.63 -39.06
N ASN A 250 9.94 -54.62 -39.00
CA ASN A 250 8.48 -54.74 -38.87
C ASN A 250 7.84 -55.57 -37.73
N ILE A 251 6.89 -54.90 -37.03
CA ILE A 251 5.57 -55.34 -36.51
C ILE A 251 5.38 -55.00 -35.02
N GLY A 252 4.27 -54.29 -34.71
CA GLY A 252 3.55 -54.48 -33.45
C GLY A 252 3.09 -53.22 -32.74
N ASN A 253 1.92 -52.71 -33.12
CA ASN A 253 1.07 -51.84 -32.30
C ASN A 253 0.88 -52.42 -30.88
N TYR A 254 0.67 -51.57 -29.86
CA TYR A 254 -0.52 -51.61 -29.01
C TYR A 254 -0.63 -50.32 -28.19
N SER A 255 -1.79 -49.68 -28.36
CA SER A 255 -2.31 -48.60 -27.54
C SER A 255 -2.93 -49.15 -26.26
N LYS A 256 -2.80 -48.45 -25.14
CA LYS A 256 -3.84 -48.25 -24.12
C LYS A 256 -3.49 -47.04 -23.26
#